data_AF-A0A836WMM0-F1
#
_entry.id   AF-A0A836WMM0-F1
#
_cell.length_a   1.000
_cell.length_b   1.000
_cell.length_c   1.000
_cell.angle_alpha   90.00
_cell.angle_beta   90.00
_cell.angle_gamma   90.00
#
_symmetry.space_group_name_H-M   'P 1'
#
loop_
_entity.id
_entity.type
_entity.pdbx_description
1 polymer ?
#
loop_
_entity_poly.entity_id
_entity_poly.type
_entity_poly.pdbx_seq_one_letter_code
_entity_poly.pdbx_strand_id
1 'polypeptide(L)'
;MKGHGQRGGWTLLEVMIVTTIIGLMALIAIPTWTAAKNRTVKELCKRNQNMIFEQMNIYCLEHNKRCTISTFPDLGAVRDKLVPLDGSPKYIKRRNVFSCPGNDDQVAQDDYRFVQDGYDIVGIQCDIFEEHNE
;
A
#
# COMPACT_ATOMS: atom_id res chain seq x y z
N MET A 1 -31.68 54.51 -2.80
CA MET A 1 -32.71 53.54 -2.40
C MET A 1 -31.98 52.34 -1.79
N LYS A 2 -32.10 52.10 -0.49
CA LYS A 2 -31.38 51.02 0.24
C LYS A 2 -32.30 49.80 0.36
N GLY A 3 -31.95 48.72 -0.34
CA GLY A 3 -32.65 47.43 -0.22
C GLY A 3 -32.29 46.77 1.12
N HIS A 4 -33.29 46.56 1.98
CA HIS A 4 -33.14 45.76 3.18
C HIS A 4 -33.17 44.28 2.77
N GLY A 5 -32.00 43.65 2.74
CA GLY A 5 -31.87 42.21 2.51
C GLY A 5 -32.64 41.44 3.57
N GLN A 6 -33.61 40.63 3.15
CA GLN A 6 -34.37 39.75 4.02
C GLN A 6 -33.41 38.76 4.69
N ARG A 7 -33.26 38.87 6.01
CA ARG A 7 -32.56 37.88 6.83
C ARG A 7 -33.55 36.75 7.13
N GLY A 8 -33.62 35.77 6.25
CA GLY A 8 -34.33 34.51 6.50
C GLY A 8 -33.56 33.67 7.52
N GLY A 9 -34.09 33.56 8.73
CA GLY A 9 -33.57 32.62 9.73
C GLY A 9 -34.07 31.21 9.45
N TRP A 10 -33.18 30.23 9.53
CA TRP A 10 -33.53 28.81 9.44
C TRP A 10 -34.37 28.41 10.66
N THR A 11 -35.42 27.60 10.45
CA THR A 11 -36.26 27.15 11.56
C THR A 11 -35.51 26.16 12.45
N LEU A 12 -35.76 26.17 13.76
CA LEU A 12 -35.12 25.23 14.69
C LEU A 12 -35.40 23.77 14.31
N LEU A 13 -36.60 23.51 13.79
CA LEU A 13 -37.03 22.19 13.30
C LEU A 13 -36.19 21.72 12.11
N GLU A 14 -35.88 22.61 11.17
CA GLU A 14 -35.08 22.30 9.99
C GLU A 14 -33.68 21.84 10.36
N VAL A 15 -33.04 22.52 11.31
CA VAL A 15 -31.73 22.10 11.84
C VAL A 15 -31.82 20.76 12.59
N MET A 16 -32.90 20.53 13.35
CA MET A 16 -33.09 19.29 14.11
C MET A 16 -33.27 18.07 13.22
N ILE A 17 -34.08 18.16 12.18
CA ILE A 17 -34.30 17.06 11.23
C ILE A 17 -33.01 16.78 10.44
N VAL A 18 -32.32 17.83 9.96
CA VAL A 18 -31.08 17.68 9.19
C VAL A 18 -29.98 17.01 10.01
N THR A 19 -29.77 17.43 11.26
CA THR A 19 -28.76 16.81 12.13
C THR A 19 -29.08 15.35 12.46
N THR A 20 -30.37 15.01 12.61
CA THR A 20 -30.81 13.63 12.84
C THR A 20 -30.53 12.74 11.63
N ILE A 21 -30.82 13.22 10.42
CA ILE A 21 -30.57 12.46 9.17
C ILE A 21 -29.07 12.28 8.92
N ILE A 22 -28.26 13.34 9.10
CA ILE A 22 -26.80 13.27 8.95
C ILE A 22 -26.21 12.29 9.98
N GLY A 23 -26.68 12.32 11.23
CA GLY A 23 -26.23 11.40 12.28
C GLY A 23 -26.48 9.93 11.93
N LEU A 24 -27.67 9.62 11.40
CA LEU A 24 -28.00 8.26 10.95
C LEU A 24 -27.12 7.80 9.79
N MET A 25 -26.86 8.68 8.81
CA MET A 25 -25.98 8.35 7.68
C MET A 25 -24.53 8.11 8.13
N ALA A 26 -24.02 8.93 9.04
CA ALA A 26 -22.65 8.79 9.55
C ALA A 26 -22.43 7.46 10.29
N LEU A 27 -23.43 7.00 11.06
CA LEU A 27 -23.36 5.74 11.80
C LEU A 27 -23.11 4.52 10.89
N ILE A 28 -23.77 4.50 9.73
CA ILE A 28 -23.69 3.37 8.78
C ILE A 28 -22.41 3.43 7.94
N ALA A 29 -21.93 4.63 7.60
CA ALA A 29 -20.81 4.82 6.69
C ALA A 29 -19.44 4.44 7.29
N ILE A 30 -19.19 4.79 8.56
CA ILE A 30 -17.87 4.64 9.22
C ILE A 30 -17.31 3.21 9.22
N PRO A 31 -18.04 2.16 9.65
CA PRO A 31 -17.44 0.83 9.81
C PRO A 31 -17.05 0.18 8.48
N THR A 32 -17.73 0.53 7.39
CA THR A 32 -17.43 -0.05 6.06
C THR A 32 -16.15 0.54 5.46
N TRP A 33 -15.85 1.80 5.75
CA TRP A 33 -14.70 2.49 5.17
C TRP A 33 -13.36 1.95 5.68
N THR A 34 -13.27 1.63 6.97
CA THR A 34 -12.05 1.07 7.58
C THR A 34 -11.72 -0.32 7.03
N ALA A 35 -12.73 -1.19 6.91
CA ALA A 35 -12.57 -2.52 6.32
C ALA A 35 -12.16 -2.45 4.83
N ALA A 36 -12.77 -1.54 4.05
CA ALA A 36 -12.41 -1.33 2.65
C ALA A 36 -10.98 -0.81 2.48
N LYS A 37 -10.55 0.10 3.37
CA LYS A 37 -9.15 0.58 3.41
C LYS A 37 -8.19 -0.58 3.65
N ASN A 38 -8.41 -1.39 4.69
CA ASN A 38 -7.51 -2.49 5.03
C ASN A 38 -7.41 -3.53 3.90
N ARG A 39 -8.53 -3.86 3.24
CA ARG A 39 -8.53 -4.73 2.05
C ARG A 39 -7.72 -4.14 0.90
N THR A 40 -7.92 -2.85 0.61
CA THR A 40 -7.18 -2.15 -0.46
C THR A 40 -5.69 -2.17 -0.19
N VAL A 41 -5.28 -1.87 1.04
CA VAL A 41 -3.88 -1.89 1.47
C VAL A 41 -3.29 -3.30 1.33
N LYS A 42 -4.00 -4.34 1.78
CA LYS A 42 -3.56 -5.74 1.63
C LYS A 42 -3.33 -6.11 0.16
N GLU A 43 -4.26 -5.76 -0.72
CA GLU A 43 -4.12 -6.04 -2.15
C GLU A 43 -3.00 -5.21 -2.80
N LEU A 44 -2.73 -3.99 -2.34
CA LEU A 44 -1.59 -3.20 -2.79
C LEU A 44 -0.25 -3.87 -2.42
N CYS A 45 -0.12 -4.40 -1.20
CA CYS A 45 1.11 -5.07 -0.78
C CYS A 45 1.33 -6.37 -1.56
N LYS A 46 0.26 -7.18 -1.77
CA LYS A 46 0.32 -8.36 -2.65
C LYS A 46 0.70 -8.03 -4.09
N ARG A 47 0.20 -6.93 -4.63
CA ARG A 47 0.59 -6.48 -5.96
C ARG A 47 2.06 -6.04 -5.99
N ASN A 48 2.52 -5.33 -4.96
CA ASN A 48 3.89 -4.85 -4.87
C ASN A 48 4.89 -6.01 -4.78
N GLN A 49 4.65 -7.05 -3.95
CA GLN A 49 5.53 -8.23 -3.90
C GLN A 49 5.66 -8.92 -5.27
N ASN A 50 4.56 -9.08 -6.01
CA ASN A 50 4.57 -9.72 -7.33
C ASN A 50 5.36 -8.86 -8.32
N MET A 51 5.13 -7.54 -8.29
CA MET A 51 5.88 -6.60 -9.11
C MET A 51 7.39 -6.67 -8.82
N ILE A 52 7.80 -6.68 -7.54
CA ILE A 52 9.22 -6.78 -7.17
C ILE A 52 9.81 -8.09 -7.69
N PHE A 53 9.12 -9.20 -7.50
CA PHE A 53 9.57 -10.52 -7.94
C PHE A 53 9.70 -10.61 -9.47
N GLU A 54 8.73 -10.11 -10.22
CA GLU A 54 8.78 -10.05 -11.68
C GLU A 54 9.98 -9.22 -12.16
N GLN A 55 10.19 -8.04 -11.59
CA GLN A 55 11.32 -7.20 -11.97
C GLN A 55 12.67 -7.82 -11.60
N MET A 56 12.74 -8.52 -10.47
CA MET A 56 13.92 -9.29 -10.08
C MET A 56 14.24 -10.38 -11.12
N ASN A 57 13.24 -11.11 -11.60
CA ASN A 57 13.41 -12.11 -12.65
C ASN A 57 13.89 -11.47 -13.97
N ILE A 58 13.34 -10.32 -14.35
CA ILE A 58 13.81 -9.57 -15.53
C ILE A 58 15.29 -9.19 -15.37
N TYR A 59 15.71 -8.70 -14.20
CA TYR A 59 17.12 -8.41 -13.92
C TYR A 59 18.01 -9.65 -14.09
N CYS A 60 17.60 -10.79 -13.53
CA CYS A 60 18.35 -12.04 -13.65
C CYS A 60 18.51 -12.48 -15.11
N LEU A 61 17.41 -12.41 -15.88
CA LEU A 61 17.40 -12.74 -17.30
C LEU A 61 18.32 -11.83 -18.11
N GLU A 62 18.26 -10.51 -17.89
CA GLU A 62 19.10 -9.55 -18.60
C GLU A 62 20.60 -9.75 -18.31
N HIS A 63 20.94 -10.11 -17.07
CA HIS A 63 22.32 -10.29 -16.64
C HIS A 63 22.85 -11.73 -16.76
N ASN A 64 22.08 -12.65 -17.37
CA ASN A 64 22.40 -14.07 -17.44
C ASN A 64 22.77 -14.67 -16.06
N LYS A 65 22.07 -14.24 -15.01
CA LYS A 65 22.24 -14.73 -13.63
C LYS A 65 21.04 -15.58 -13.22
N ARG A 66 21.24 -16.48 -12.27
CA ARG A 66 20.13 -17.12 -11.55
C ARG A 66 19.63 -16.21 -10.45
N CYS A 67 18.31 -16.21 -10.24
CA CYS A 67 17.65 -15.49 -9.15
C CYS A 67 17.78 -16.28 -7.86
N THR A 68 18.98 -16.23 -7.30
CA THR A 68 19.36 -16.94 -6.08
C THR A 68 19.69 -15.96 -4.96
N ILE A 69 19.77 -16.46 -3.74
CA ILE A 69 20.20 -15.69 -2.55
C ILE A 69 21.63 -15.15 -2.73
N SER A 70 22.49 -15.82 -3.49
CA SER A 70 23.83 -15.30 -3.82
C SER A 70 23.79 -14.06 -4.73
N THR A 71 22.78 -13.94 -5.58
CA THR A 71 22.56 -12.74 -6.40
C THR A 71 21.87 -11.63 -5.58
N PHE A 72 20.95 -12.03 -4.70
CA PHE A 72 20.15 -11.15 -3.85
C PHE A 72 20.14 -11.66 -2.40
N PRO A 73 21.10 -11.24 -1.56
CA PRO A 73 21.22 -11.74 -0.19
C PRO A 73 20.06 -11.27 0.71
N ASP A 74 19.52 -10.09 0.43
CA ASP A 74 18.46 -9.45 1.20
C ASP A 74 17.62 -8.51 0.30
N LEU A 75 16.49 -8.01 0.83
CA LEU A 75 15.61 -7.09 0.11
C LEU A 75 16.22 -5.70 -0.14
N GLY A 76 17.17 -5.26 0.68
CA GLY A 76 17.96 -4.07 0.40
C GLY A 76 18.81 -4.22 -0.86
N ALA A 77 19.46 -5.38 -1.03
CA ALA A 77 20.20 -5.70 -2.24
C ALA A 77 19.31 -5.77 -3.49
N VAL A 78 18.08 -6.28 -3.34
CA VAL A 78 17.04 -6.23 -4.39
C VAL A 78 16.73 -4.77 -4.75
N ARG A 79 16.39 -3.94 -3.76
CA ARG A 79 16.12 -2.51 -3.95
C ARG A 79 17.25 -1.79 -4.67
N ASP A 80 18.49 -1.99 -4.25
CA ASP A 80 19.65 -1.24 -4.75
C ASP A 80 20.07 -1.71 -6.16
N LYS A 81 19.76 -2.94 -6.55
CA LYS A 81 19.97 -3.45 -7.92
C LYS A 81 18.84 -3.09 -8.87
N LEU A 82 17.60 -3.04 -8.39
CA LEU A 82 16.40 -2.74 -9.19
C LEU A 82 16.13 -1.24 -9.34
N VAL A 83 16.61 -0.46 -8.38
CA VAL A 83 16.61 1.00 -8.40
C VAL A 83 18.06 1.46 -8.40
N PRO A 84 18.64 1.73 -9.59
CA PRO A 84 20.04 2.10 -9.66
C PRO A 84 20.34 3.40 -8.89
N LEU A 85 21.58 3.49 -8.40
CA LEU A 85 22.04 4.55 -7.48
C LEU A 85 22.01 5.96 -8.09
N ASP A 86 21.95 6.05 -9.42
CA ASP A 86 21.76 7.28 -10.19
C ASP A 86 20.31 7.82 -10.12
N GLY A 87 19.39 7.06 -9.50
CA GLY A 87 17.99 7.41 -9.36
C GLY A 87 17.19 7.29 -10.66
N SER A 88 17.79 6.76 -11.73
CA SER A 88 17.08 6.57 -13.00
C SER A 88 16.20 5.31 -12.92
N PRO A 89 14.95 5.35 -13.40
CA PRO A 89 14.08 4.18 -13.31
C PRO A 89 14.45 3.16 -14.39
N LYS A 90 15.14 2.08 -14.02
CA LYS A 90 15.38 0.93 -14.93
C LYS A 90 14.30 -0.14 -14.82
N TYR A 91 14.08 -0.68 -13.61
CA TYR A 91 13.14 -1.79 -13.39
C TYR A 91 11.93 -1.36 -12.54
N ILE A 92 12.18 -0.62 -11.46
CA ILE A 92 11.13 -0.12 -10.57
C ILE A 92 11.19 1.40 -10.50
N LYS A 93 10.08 2.06 -10.88
CA LYS A 93 9.98 3.53 -10.90
C LYS A 93 9.88 4.19 -9.53
N ARG A 94 9.45 3.44 -8.51
CA ARG A 94 9.14 3.98 -7.18
C ARG A 94 9.81 3.17 -6.09
N ARG A 95 10.67 3.81 -5.29
CA ARG A 95 11.39 3.15 -4.17
C ARG A 95 10.46 2.73 -3.03
N ASN A 96 9.32 3.39 -2.87
CA ASN A 96 8.35 3.04 -1.84
C ASN A 96 7.60 1.72 -2.11
N VAL A 97 7.79 1.09 -3.28
CA VAL A 97 7.20 -0.24 -3.57
C VAL A 97 7.75 -1.32 -2.63
N PHE A 98 8.98 -1.12 -2.13
CA PHE A 98 9.63 -1.99 -1.17
C PHE A 98 9.11 -1.88 0.26
N SER A 99 8.20 -0.92 0.52
CA SER A 99 7.46 -0.83 1.78
C SER A 99 5.98 -1.07 1.48
N CYS A 100 5.34 -1.85 2.33
CA CYS A 100 3.91 -2.08 2.29
C CYS A 100 3.20 -0.92 3.02
N PRO A 101 2.24 -0.24 2.37
CA PRO A 101 1.46 0.85 3.00
C PRO A 101 0.58 0.42 4.19
N GLY A 102 0.61 -0.86 4.56
CA GLY A 102 -0.10 -1.39 5.73
C GLY A 102 0.73 -1.38 7.00
N ASN A 103 2.04 -1.19 6.91
CA ASN A 103 2.88 -0.98 8.06
C ASN A 103 2.95 0.52 8.38
N ASP A 104 2.67 0.89 9.63
CA ASP A 104 2.85 2.28 10.10
C ASP A 104 4.30 2.55 10.50
N ASP A 105 5.12 1.49 10.59
CA ASP A 105 6.54 1.59 10.92
C ASP A 105 7.34 2.08 9.70
N GLN A 106 7.79 3.33 9.76
CA GLN A 106 8.60 3.98 8.71
C GLN A 106 10.03 3.41 8.56
N VAL A 107 10.36 2.32 9.28
CA VAL A 107 11.65 1.62 9.23
C VAL A 107 11.61 0.43 8.24
N ALA A 108 10.44 0.20 7.61
CA ALA A 108 10.10 -0.79 6.58
C ALA A 108 11.23 -1.25 5.64
N GLN A 109 12.03 -2.21 6.10
CA GLN A 109 12.84 -3.08 5.24
C GLN A 109 12.46 -4.57 5.39
N ASP A 110 11.49 -4.86 6.25
CA ASP A 110 11.07 -6.18 6.70
C ASP A 110 9.59 -6.49 6.36
N ASP A 111 8.89 -5.61 5.65
CA ASP A 111 7.50 -5.83 5.23
C ASP A 111 7.31 -7.04 4.29
N TYR A 112 8.40 -7.47 3.65
CA TYR A 112 8.41 -8.58 2.71
C TYR A 112 9.59 -9.51 2.97
N ARG A 113 9.37 -10.80 2.72
CA ARG A 113 10.34 -11.87 2.86
C ARG A 113 10.46 -12.70 1.59
N PHE A 114 11.65 -13.26 1.35
CA PHE A 114 11.86 -14.23 0.28
C PHE A 114 11.26 -15.59 0.63
N VAL A 115 10.49 -16.12 -0.32
CA VAL A 115 10.15 -17.53 -0.35
C VAL A 115 11.25 -18.23 -1.14
N GLN A 116 11.94 -19.18 -0.52
CA GLN A 116 13.14 -19.82 -1.05
C GLN A 116 12.92 -21.32 -1.20
N ASP A 117 13.45 -21.90 -2.28
CA ASP A 117 13.61 -23.35 -2.45
C ASP A 117 15.10 -23.65 -2.62
N GLY A 118 15.74 -24.11 -1.54
CA GLY A 118 17.19 -24.18 -1.46
C GLY A 118 17.85 -22.81 -1.58
N TYR A 119 18.59 -22.58 -2.68
CA TYR A 119 19.24 -21.29 -2.96
C TYR A 119 18.44 -20.41 -3.92
N ASP A 120 17.41 -20.94 -4.56
CA ASP A 120 16.60 -20.24 -5.54
C ASP A 120 15.50 -19.44 -4.84
N ILE A 121 15.32 -18.19 -5.27
CA ILE A 121 14.24 -17.35 -4.78
C ILE A 121 13.02 -17.64 -5.67
N VAL A 122 12.03 -18.31 -5.10
CA VAL A 122 10.81 -18.73 -5.81
C VAL A 122 9.66 -17.74 -5.65
N GLY A 123 9.78 -16.79 -4.72
CA GLY A 123 8.78 -15.74 -4.53
C GLY A 123 9.17 -14.68 -3.52
N ILE A 124 8.31 -13.68 -3.41
CA ILE A 124 8.33 -12.65 -2.36
C ILE A 124 6.95 -12.64 -1.71
N GLN A 125 6.92 -12.66 -0.39
CA GLN A 125 5.71 -12.67 0.42
C GLN A 125 5.70 -11.48 1.36
N CYS A 126 4.52 -10.93 1.64
CA CYS A 126 4.33 -9.83 2.57
C CYS A 126 3.97 -10.36 3.96
N ASP A 127 4.71 -9.93 4.99
CA ASP A 127 4.63 -10.49 6.35
C ASP A 127 3.49 -9.84 7.18
N ILE A 128 3.12 -8.60 6.88
CA ILE A 128 2.18 -7.76 7.67
C ILE A 128 0.76 -8.36 7.78
N PHE A 129 0.33 -9.16 6.80
CA PHE A 129 -1.03 -9.67 6.74
C PHE A 129 -1.15 -11.18 6.98
N GLU A 130 -0.06 -11.82 7.45
CA GLU A 130 0.01 -13.26 7.68
C GLU A 130 -0.40 -13.67 9.11
N GLU A 131 -0.29 -12.79 10.11
CA GLU A 131 -0.62 -13.08 11.53
C GLU A 131 -2.12 -13.21 11.87
N HIS A 132 -3.04 -13.03 10.92
CA HIS A 132 -4.49 -13.02 11.21
C HIS A 132 -5.30 -14.15 10.54
N ASN A 133 -4.65 -15.26 10.23
CA ASN A 133 -5.31 -16.44 9.63
C ASN A 133 -5.18 -17.71 10.49
N GLU A 134 -5.26 -17.55 11.82
CA GLU A 134 -5.63 -18.61 12.78
C GLU A 134 -7.06 -18.39 13.29
#